data_AF-A0A838RUN3-F1
#
_entry.id   AF-A0A838RUN3-F1
#
_cell.length_a   1.000
_cell.length_b   1.000
_cell.length_c   1.000
_cell.angle_alpha   90.00
_cell.angle_beta   90.00
_cell.angle_gamma   90.00
#
_symmetry.space_group_name_H-M   'P 1'
#
loop_
_entity.id
_entity.type
_entity.pdbx_description
1 polymer ?
#
loop_
_entity_poly.entity_id
_entity_poly.type
_entity_poly.pdbx_seq_one_letter_code
_entity_poly.pdbx_strand_id
1 'polypeptide(L)' 'MKKLAIGFTLMGVVVLAIACGSKGASNEKVIKSASAGNNLTVSLATSDGVFKHGNTEFTLSFTDS' A
#
# COMPACT_ATOMS: atom_id res chain seq x y z
N MET A 1 11.14 -31.51 23.90
CA MET A 1 11.66 -30.73 22.75
C MET A 1 10.63 -30.52 21.65
N LYS A 2 9.90 -31.55 21.21
CA LYS A 2 8.86 -31.47 20.14
C LYS A 2 7.71 -30.48 20.43
N LYS A 3 7.30 -30.35 21.70
CA LYS A 3 6.21 -29.43 22.12
C LYS A 3 6.62 -27.95 22.09
N LEU A 4 7.92 -27.65 22.22
CA LEU A 4 8.46 -26.29 22.16
C LEU A 4 8.63 -25.81 20.72
N ALA A 5 8.93 -26.73 19.80
CA ALA A 5 9.04 -26.43 18.37
C ALA A 5 7.70 -25.97 17.77
N ILE A 6 6.58 -26.59 18.17
CA ILE A 6 5.23 -26.23 17.68
C ILE A 6 4.83 -24.82 18.13
N GLY A 7 5.15 -24.44 19.37
CA GLY A 7 4.86 -23.09 19.87
C GLY A 7 5.66 -22.00 19.14
N PHE A 8 6.93 -22.28 18.81
CA PHE A 8 7.78 -21.34 18.07
C PHE A 8 7.32 -21.16 16.61
N THR A 9 6.90 -22.24 15.95
CA THR A 9 6.39 -22.17 14.57
C THR A 9 5.09 -21.36 14.49
N LEU A 10 4.17 -21.53 15.44
CA LEU A 10 2.90 -20.83 15.43
C LEU A 10 3.07 -19.31 15.69
N MET A 11 4.00 -18.94 16.58
CA MET A 11 4.34 -17.54 16.83
C MET A 11 4.98 -16.87 15.60
N GLY A 12 5.82 -17.59 14.85
CA GLY A 12 6.44 -17.08 13.63
C GLY A 12 5.42 -16.72 12.54
N VAL A 13 4.41 -17.56 12.32
CA VAL A 13 3.38 -17.33 11.28
C VAL A 13 2.54 -16.07 11.57
N VAL A 14 2.28 -15.78 12.85
CA VAL A 14 1.54 -14.57 13.24
C VAL A 14 2.33 -13.30 12.92
N VAL A 15 3.64 -13.29 13.15
CA VAL A 15 4.49 -12.12 12.85
C VAL A 15 4.60 -11.88 11.33
N LEU A 16 4.66 -12.95 10.53
CA LEU A 16 4.66 -12.83 9.07
C LEU A 16 3.31 -12.33 8.51
N ALA A 17 2.19 -12.69 9.14
CA ALA A 17 0.86 -12.22 8.72
C ALA A 17 0.68 -10.71 8.95
N ILE A 18 1.23 -10.16 10.04
CA ILE A 18 1.15 -8.72 10.34
C ILE A 18 2.04 -7.91 9.39
N ALA A 19 3.18 -8.46 8.98
CA ALA A 19 4.13 -7.78 8.08
C ALA A 19 3.64 -7.71 6.61
N CYS A 20 2.78 -8.65 6.18
CA CYS A 20 2.26 -8.69 4.81
C CYS A 20 0.89 -7.99 4.65
N GLY A 21 0.18 -7.75 5.76
CA GLY A 21 -1.20 -7.26 5.75
C GLY A 21 -1.38 -5.74 5.82
N SER A 22 -0.33 -4.96 6.06
CA SER A 22 -0.42 -3.51 6.24
C SER A 22 -0.24 -2.74 4.92
N LYS A 23 -0.99 -3.13 3.88
CA LYS A 23 -1.38 -2.11 2.89
C LYS A 23 -2.46 -1.26 3.57
N GLY A 24 -2.02 -0.36 4.45
CA GLY A 24 -2.90 0.58 5.14
C GLY A 24 -3.80 1.24 4.09
N ALA A 25 -5.10 1.29 4.36
CA ALA A 25 -6.03 2.02 3.50
C ALA A 25 -5.51 3.46 3.39
N SER A 26 -4.91 3.79 2.26
CA SER A 26 -4.49 5.16 1.98
C SER A 26 -5.77 5.99 1.95
N ASN A 27 -5.93 6.92 2.88
CA ASN A 27 -7.01 7.93 2.84
C ASN A 27 -6.84 8.92 1.67
N GLU A 28 -5.89 8.66 0.78
CA GLU A 28 -5.60 9.43 -0.40
C GLU A 28 -6.63 9.12 -1.47
N LYS A 29 -7.16 10.18 -2.04
CA LYS A 29 -8.21 10.17 -3.03
C LYS A 29 -7.60 10.49 -4.39
N VAL A 30 -7.78 9.58 -5.34
CA VAL A 30 -7.23 9.71 -6.69
C VAL A 30 -7.85 10.92 -7.38
N ILE A 31 -7.00 11.83 -7.83
CA ILE A 31 -7.37 12.97 -8.67
C ILE A 31 -7.39 12.54 -10.13
N LYS A 32 -6.36 11.78 -10.56
CA LYS A 32 -6.22 11.34 -11.94
C LYS A 32 -5.41 10.06 -12.04
N SER A 33 -5.77 9.22 -13.01
CA SER A 33 -4.99 8.07 -13.42
C SER A 33 -4.74 8.11 -14.92
N ALA A 34 -3.59 7.59 -15.35
CA ALA A 34 -3.21 7.47 -16.75
C ALA A 34 -2.30 6.25 -16.97
N SER A 35 -2.32 5.69 -18.18
CA SER A 35 -1.37 4.65 -18.57
C SER A 35 0.04 5.24 -18.70
N ALA A 36 1.04 4.59 -18.12
CA ALA A 36 2.46 4.90 -18.29
C ALA A 36 3.17 3.99 -19.30
N GLY A 37 2.41 3.19 -20.05
CA GLY A 37 2.96 2.18 -20.98
C GLY A 37 3.37 0.90 -20.24
N ASN A 38 3.70 -0.15 -21.01
CA ASN A 38 4.10 -1.46 -20.46
C ASN A 38 3.16 -2.03 -19.39
N ASN A 39 1.86 -1.79 -19.54
CA ASN A 39 0.82 -2.19 -18.58
C ASN A 39 0.95 -1.57 -17.17
N LEU A 40 1.73 -0.49 -17.03
CA LEU A 40 1.79 0.32 -15.83
C LEU A 40 0.73 1.41 -15.85
N THR A 41 0.05 1.59 -14.72
CA THR A 41 -0.87 2.71 -14.49
C THR A 41 -0.29 3.63 -13.42
N VAL A 42 -0.23 4.92 -13.72
CA VAL A 42 0.14 5.96 -12.75
C VAL A 42 -1.12 6.62 -12.23
N SER A 43 -1.22 6.73 -10.91
CA SER A 43 -2.28 7.47 -10.25
C SER A 43 -1.69 8.58 -9.39
N LEU A 44 -2.27 9.76 -9.52
CA LEU A 44 -2.00 10.93 -8.71
C LEU A 44 -3.14 11.11 -7.71
N ALA A 45 -2.81 11.21 -6.43
CA ALA A 45 -3.78 11.38 -5.36
C ALA A 45 -3.38 12.48 -4.39
N THR A 46 -4.38 13.06 -3.70
CA THR A 46 -4.22 13.94 -2.52
C THR A 46 -5.17 13.46 -1.43
N SER A 47 -5.04 13.98 -0.20
CA SER A 47 -5.94 13.61 0.91
C SER A 47 -7.43 13.90 0.66
N ASP A 48 -7.75 14.82 -0.25
CA ASP A 48 -9.10 15.29 -0.54
C ASP A 48 -9.55 15.09 -2.00
N GLY A 49 -8.64 14.70 -2.90
CA GLY A 49 -8.93 14.41 -4.30
C GLY A 49 -9.17 15.64 -5.17
N VAL A 50 -8.63 16.80 -4.80
CA VAL A 50 -8.72 18.03 -5.60
C VAL A 50 -7.36 18.72 -5.73
N PHE A 51 -7.17 19.43 -6.85
CA PHE A 51 -6.02 20.33 -7.01
C PHE A 51 -6.28 21.63 -6.29
N LYS A 52 -5.40 21.98 -5.34
CA LYS A 52 -5.44 23.24 -4.59
C LYS A 52 -4.30 24.14 -5.01
N HIS A 53 -4.52 25.45 -4.88
CA HIS A 53 -3.46 26.43 -5.03
C HIS A 53 -2.66 26.54 -3.72
N GLY A 54 -1.35 26.71 -3.81
CA GLY A 54 -0.45 26.75 -2.65
C GLY A 54 0.17 25.39 -2.33
N ASN A 55 0.59 25.21 -1.09
CA ASN A 55 1.37 24.03 -0.69
C ASN A 55 0.46 22.79 -0.63
N THR A 56 0.71 21.81 -1.51
CA THR A 56 -0.07 20.57 -1.62
C THR A 56 0.87 19.39 -1.73
N GLU A 57 0.64 18.37 -0.91
CA GLU A 57 1.34 17.10 -1.00
C GLU A 57 0.59 16.16 -1.94
N PHE A 58 1.34 15.48 -2.81
CA PHE A 58 0.81 14.56 -3.80
C PHE A 58 1.42 13.19 -3.61
N THR A 59 0.59 12.16 -3.76
CA THR A 59 1.05 10.78 -3.81
C THR A 59 0.97 10.27 -5.24
N LEU A 60 2.10 9.75 -5.72
CA LEU A 60 2.21 9.10 -7.01
C LEU A 60 2.33 7.59 -6.79
N SER A 61 1.34 6.85 -7.30
CA SER A 61 1.30 5.39 -7.22
C SER A 61 1.47 4.80 -8.61
N PHE A 62 2.36 3.82 -8.72
CA PHE A 62 2.59 3.03 -9.93
C PHE A 62 2.05 1.63 -9.69
N THR A 63 1.02 1.27 -10.44
CA THR A 63 0.41 -0.06 -10.39
C THR A 63 0.80 -0.84 -11.62
N ASP A 64 1.47 -1.96 -11.41
CA ASP A 64 1.72 -2.98 -12.43
C ASP A 64 0.56 -3.97 -12.49
N SER A 65 0.34 -4.58 -13.67
CA SER A 65 -0.80 -5.46 -13.95
C SER A 65 -0.73 -6.82 -13.27
#